data_AF-A0A2Z5EKR4-F1
#
_entry.id   AF-A0A2Z5EKR4-F1
#
_cell.length_a   1.000
_cell.length_b   1.000
_cell.length_c   1.000
_cell.angle_alpha   90.00
_cell.angle_beta   90.00
_cell.angle_gamma   90.00
#
_symmetry.space_group_name_H-M   'P 1'
#
loop_
_entity.id
_entity.type
_entity.pdbx_description
1 polymer ?
#
loop_
_entity_poly.entity_id
_entity_poly.type
_entity_poly.pdbx_seq_one_letter_code
_entity_poly.pdbx_strand_id
1 'polypeptide(L)'
;MDITRRQGLAIAGLGTMWAATSPALASTPKSKFLTKIDLLSPEWNRDTRARLNGDLDESKELVGWMKGLIQGVRPNEPVRDLMTFEGFSVTRMYRRPDGSWRKLLREIVFYRDIETGKIMDTWLNPYTGETVRVVPIANDPYNQTIETNFMGKPWIGNWDRNPDGTLTLSAGVNLFYPNALVPSVWQRESSGDFAQVTENFTWTVTQDDLENPAKTYLPCVGSWQRITPWLPWMLMGDAPGTINYISHFAPLPGGIGALSRLPDDLIAATRAIDLKMLRAPTLEEDTLPNESSLEAYVKEQKPAPVPAGWSPPQPPAPPKFNGNKSKLGQQFGE
;
A
#
# COMPACT_ATOMS: atom_id res chain seq x y z
N MET A 1 16.70 -27.82 30.26
CA MET A 1 17.83 -28.74 30.45
C MET A 1 18.84 -28.42 29.37
N ASP A 2 19.88 -27.71 29.78
CA ASP A 2 21.06 -27.35 28.99
C ASP A 2 21.83 -28.57 28.47
N ILE A 3 22.76 -28.31 27.54
CA ILE A 3 24.14 -28.86 27.41
C ILE A 3 24.49 -29.04 25.91
N THR A 4 25.65 -28.70 25.32
CA THR A 4 26.77 -27.76 25.56
C THR A 4 27.67 -27.82 24.31
N ARG A 5 28.50 -26.80 24.08
CA ARG A 5 29.61 -26.73 23.10
C ARG A 5 30.81 -27.67 23.44
N ARG A 6 31.56 -28.14 22.43
CA ARG A 6 33.06 -28.24 22.31
C ARG A 6 33.40 -29.05 21.02
N GLN A 7 34.09 -28.51 20.00
CA GLN A 7 35.54 -28.18 19.81
C GLN A 7 36.49 -29.39 19.54
N GLY A 8 37.30 -29.24 18.47
CA GLY A 8 38.58 -29.94 18.17
C GLY A 8 38.46 -31.06 17.11
N LEU A 9 39.35 -31.28 16.12
CA LEU A 9 40.71 -30.81 15.84
C LEU A 9 41.08 -31.17 14.37
N ALA A 10 42.09 -30.50 13.82
CA ALA A 10 42.59 -30.60 12.45
C ALA A 10 43.29 -31.93 12.11
N ILE A 11 43.25 -32.31 10.81
CA ILE A 11 44.26 -33.13 10.14
C ILE A 11 44.69 -32.38 8.87
N ALA A 12 45.99 -32.12 8.76
CA ALA A 12 46.65 -31.64 7.55
C ALA A 12 47.11 -32.85 6.70
N GLY A 13 47.02 -32.75 5.37
CA GLY A 13 47.77 -33.64 4.48
C GLY A 13 47.25 -33.77 3.04
N LEU A 14 48.09 -33.33 2.11
CA LEU A 14 48.20 -33.68 0.69
C LEU A 14 47.33 -32.91 -0.31
N GLY A 15 48.05 -32.09 -1.08
CA GLY A 15 47.53 -31.26 -2.15
C GLY A 15 46.99 -32.06 -3.33
N THR A 16 45.85 -31.59 -3.81
CA THR A 16 45.45 -31.69 -5.20
C THR A 16 45.04 -30.29 -5.61
N MET A 17 45.75 -29.68 -6.56
CA MET A 17 45.25 -28.51 -7.27
C MET A 17 44.02 -28.97 -8.07
N TRP A 18 42.85 -28.91 -7.45
CA TRP A 18 41.61 -28.82 -8.20
C TRP A 18 41.57 -27.40 -8.74
N ALA A 19 41.65 -27.27 -10.06
CA ALA A 19 41.26 -26.05 -10.72
C ALA A 19 39.86 -25.71 -10.22
N ALA A 20 39.75 -24.67 -9.40
CA ALA A 20 38.47 -24.13 -9.00
C ALA A 20 37.87 -23.52 -10.27
N THR A 21 37.16 -24.33 -11.04
CA THR A 21 36.11 -23.82 -11.90
C THR A 21 35.12 -23.19 -10.93
N SER A 22 35.23 -21.89 -10.72
CA SER A 22 34.13 -21.12 -10.15
C SER A 22 32.88 -21.58 -10.91
N PRO A 23 31.86 -22.14 -10.24
CA PRO A 23 30.62 -22.41 -10.93
C PRO A 23 30.21 -21.06 -11.50
N ALA A 24 30.21 -20.96 -12.83
CA ALA A 24 29.60 -19.84 -13.50
C ALA A 24 28.22 -19.70 -12.85
N LEU A 25 27.96 -18.56 -12.20
CA LEU A 25 26.67 -18.25 -11.60
C LEU A 25 25.64 -18.56 -12.68
N ALA A 26 24.96 -19.70 -12.55
CA ALA A 26 23.96 -20.11 -13.51
C ALA A 26 22.92 -19.00 -13.45
N SER A 27 22.80 -18.23 -14.54
CA SER A 27 21.82 -17.17 -14.63
C SER A 27 20.46 -17.81 -14.37
N THR A 28 19.79 -17.40 -13.30
CA THR A 28 18.43 -17.84 -13.00
C THR A 28 17.60 -17.71 -14.29
N PRO A 29 16.94 -18.78 -14.76
CA PRO A 29 16.16 -18.71 -15.99
C PRO A 29 15.17 -17.56 -15.90
N LYS A 30 15.15 -16.66 -16.90
CA LYS A 30 14.17 -15.58 -16.93
C LYS A 30 12.77 -16.21 -16.92
N SER A 31 11.97 -15.86 -15.91
CA SER A 31 10.61 -16.34 -15.80
C SER A 31 9.81 -15.97 -17.05
N LYS A 32 9.14 -16.95 -17.65
CA LYS A 32 8.37 -16.76 -18.89
C LYS A 32 7.05 -16.04 -18.58
N PHE A 33 6.72 -15.02 -19.36
CA PHE A 33 5.45 -14.29 -19.29
C PHE A 33 4.95 -13.92 -20.69
N LEU A 34 3.64 -13.69 -20.82
CA LEU A 34 3.02 -13.30 -22.08
C LEU A 34 3.12 -11.78 -22.30
N THR A 35 3.41 -11.39 -23.55
CA THR A 35 3.47 -9.97 -23.97
C THR A 35 2.54 -9.62 -25.12
N LYS A 36 2.13 -10.62 -25.93
CA LYS A 36 1.10 -10.40 -26.96
C LYS A 36 -0.21 -10.02 -26.27
N ILE A 37 -0.71 -8.82 -26.53
CA ILE A 37 -1.92 -8.31 -25.89
C ILE A 37 -3.12 -9.18 -26.26
N ASP A 38 -3.72 -9.79 -25.24
CA ASP A 38 -4.98 -10.50 -25.31
C ASP A 38 -5.78 -10.20 -24.03
N LEU A 39 -6.69 -9.23 -24.13
CA LEU A 39 -7.47 -8.74 -22.99
C LEU A 39 -8.40 -9.82 -22.42
N LEU A 40 -8.69 -10.89 -23.18
CA LEU A 40 -9.55 -12.00 -22.76
C LEU A 40 -8.77 -13.23 -22.27
N SER A 41 -7.44 -13.23 -22.37
CA SER A 41 -6.60 -14.30 -21.83
C SER A 41 -6.37 -14.11 -20.32
N PRO A 42 -6.75 -15.07 -19.47
CA PRO A 42 -6.45 -15.04 -18.04
C PRO A 42 -4.94 -15.06 -17.75
N GLU A 43 -4.15 -15.77 -18.55
CA GLU A 43 -2.70 -15.85 -18.42
C GLU A 43 -2.03 -14.51 -18.74
N TRP A 44 -2.46 -13.85 -19.82
CA TRP A 44 -1.94 -12.52 -20.17
C TRP A 44 -2.30 -11.48 -19.11
N ASN A 45 -3.54 -11.54 -18.60
CA ASN A 45 -3.99 -10.68 -17.52
C ASN A 45 -3.19 -10.91 -16.22
N ARG A 46 -2.96 -12.17 -15.82
CA ARG A 46 -2.10 -12.52 -14.68
C ARG A 46 -0.70 -11.94 -14.84
N ASP A 47 -0.05 -12.20 -15.97
CA ASP A 47 1.33 -11.78 -16.22
C ASP A 47 1.47 -10.26 -16.29
N THR A 48 0.53 -9.58 -16.95
CA THR A 48 0.51 -8.11 -17.04
C THR A 48 0.26 -7.49 -15.68
N ARG A 49 -0.71 -7.98 -14.91
CA ARG A 49 -0.96 -7.53 -13.52
C ARG A 49 0.27 -7.75 -12.64
N ALA A 50 0.98 -8.86 -12.80
CA ALA A 50 2.22 -9.13 -12.08
C ALA A 50 3.30 -8.10 -12.41
N ARG A 51 3.49 -7.76 -13.70
CA ARG A 51 4.46 -6.72 -14.13
C ARG A 51 4.08 -5.30 -13.69
N LEU A 52 2.79 -5.01 -13.51
CA LEU A 52 2.31 -3.74 -12.92
C LEU A 52 2.60 -3.65 -11.41
N ASN A 53 2.74 -4.79 -10.72
CA ASN A 53 2.84 -4.88 -9.27
C ASN A 53 4.25 -5.20 -8.75
N GLY A 54 5.19 -5.58 -9.62
CA GLY A 54 6.54 -5.95 -9.26
C GLY A 54 7.41 -6.28 -10.47
N ASP A 55 8.69 -6.52 -10.22
CA ASP A 55 9.64 -7.01 -11.22
C ASP A 55 9.61 -8.54 -11.26
N LEU A 56 9.33 -9.12 -12.43
CA LEU A 56 9.29 -10.56 -12.64
C LEU A 56 10.67 -11.23 -12.72
N ASP A 57 11.75 -10.45 -12.68
CA ASP A 57 13.09 -10.96 -12.35
C ASP A 57 13.19 -11.19 -10.85
N GLU A 58 13.05 -12.45 -10.42
CA GLU A 58 12.97 -12.87 -9.01
C GLU A 58 14.22 -12.51 -8.18
N SER A 59 15.32 -12.14 -8.84
CA SER A 59 16.53 -11.63 -8.18
C SER A 59 16.45 -10.16 -7.77
N LYS A 60 15.44 -9.43 -8.26
CA LYS A 60 15.30 -7.98 -8.07
C LYS A 60 14.21 -7.63 -7.06
N GLU A 61 14.37 -6.45 -6.49
CA GLU A 61 13.31 -5.74 -5.77
C GLU A 61 12.90 -4.53 -6.58
N LEU A 62 11.63 -4.16 -6.49
CA LEU A 62 11.08 -2.95 -7.12
C LEU A 62 10.56 -2.00 -6.05
N VAL A 63 10.90 -0.72 -6.19
CA VAL A 63 10.36 0.34 -5.34
C VAL A 63 9.17 0.98 -6.05
N GLY A 64 8.02 1.02 -5.40
CA GLY A 64 6.88 1.85 -5.80
C GLY A 64 6.81 3.10 -4.93
N TRP A 65 6.50 4.26 -5.50
CA TRP A 65 6.30 5.50 -4.75
C TRP A 65 4.89 6.05 -4.97
N MET A 66 4.33 6.66 -3.94
CA MET A 66 3.02 7.30 -3.99
C MET A 66 2.98 8.60 -3.20
N LYS A 67 2.14 9.52 -3.66
CA LYS A 67 1.86 10.77 -2.97
C LYS A 67 0.45 11.25 -3.25
N GLY A 68 -0.20 11.84 -2.26
CA GLY A 68 -1.57 12.28 -2.40
C GLY A 68 -2.08 13.20 -1.32
N LEU A 69 -3.38 13.47 -1.41
CA LEU A 69 -4.17 14.32 -0.54
C LEU A 69 -5.18 13.46 0.22
N ILE A 70 -5.42 13.83 1.48
CA ILE A 70 -6.44 13.25 2.33
C ILE A 70 -7.47 14.31 2.64
N GLN A 71 -8.71 14.01 2.31
CA GLN A 71 -9.85 14.88 2.56
C GLN A 71 -10.79 14.26 3.58
N GLY A 72 -11.36 15.10 4.45
CA GLY A 72 -12.44 14.73 5.35
C GLY A 72 -13.78 15.14 4.77
N VAL A 73 -14.67 14.16 4.66
CA VAL A 73 -16.03 14.32 4.13
C VAL A 73 -17.01 14.12 5.27
N ARG A 74 -17.56 15.22 5.80
CA ARG A 74 -18.51 15.21 6.90
C ARG A 74 -19.83 15.89 6.49
N PRO A 75 -21.00 15.41 6.96
CA PRO A 75 -22.26 16.05 6.60
C PRO A 75 -22.33 17.54 6.94
N ASN A 76 -23.12 18.28 6.15
CA ASN A 76 -23.51 19.67 6.40
C ASN A 76 -22.37 20.71 6.38
N GLU A 77 -21.21 20.38 5.85
CA GLU A 77 -20.10 21.30 5.64
C GLU A 77 -19.31 20.97 4.36
N PRO A 78 -18.52 21.92 3.82
CA PRO A 78 -17.62 21.63 2.72
C PRO A 78 -16.62 20.53 3.06
N VAL A 79 -16.18 19.80 2.03
CA VAL A 79 -15.05 18.86 2.13
C VAL A 79 -13.82 19.64 2.58
N ARG A 80 -13.08 19.08 3.54
CA ARG A 80 -11.87 19.71 4.07
C ARG A 80 -10.64 18.94 3.63
N ASP A 81 -9.66 19.63 3.09
CA ASP A 81 -8.33 19.08 2.93
C ASP A 81 -7.67 19.01 4.32
N LEU A 82 -7.24 17.80 4.73
CA LEU A 82 -6.77 17.57 6.09
C LEU A 82 -5.25 17.53 6.18
N MET A 83 -4.63 16.83 5.23
CA MET A 83 -3.19 16.55 5.19
C MET A 83 -2.81 15.97 3.84
N THR A 84 -1.51 15.97 3.53
CA THR A 84 -0.99 15.15 2.42
C THR A 84 -0.40 13.86 2.98
N PHE A 85 -0.11 12.90 2.10
CA PHE A 85 0.63 11.71 2.47
C PHE A 85 1.66 11.37 1.41
N GLU A 86 2.72 10.70 1.83
CA GLU A 86 3.76 10.21 0.95
C GLU A 86 4.26 8.88 1.48
N GLY A 87 4.52 7.95 0.57
CA GLY A 87 4.89 6.60 0.92
C GLY A 87 5.59 5.87 -0.20
N PHE A 88 6.11 4.71 0.15
CA PHE A 88 6.70 3.80 -0.82
C PHE A 88 6.48 2.35 -0.39
N SER A 89 6.60 1.45 -1.36
CA SER A 89 6.64 0.02 -1.14
C SER A 89 7.91 -0.57 -1.71
N VAL A 90 8.37 -1.67 -1.13
CA VAL A 90 9.43 -2.49 -1.69
C VAL A 90 8.86 -3.88 -1.94
N THR A 91 8.91 -4.32 -3.20
CA THR A 91 8.31 -5.58 -3.63
C THR A 91 9.33 -6.54 -4.19
N ARG A 92 9.07 -7.84 -4.00
CA ARG A 92 9.76 -8.93 -4.70
C ARG A 92 8.72 -9.92 -5.21
N MET A 93 8.95 -10.45 -6.40
CA MET A 93 8.08 -11.44 -7.04
C MET A 93 8.74 -12.81 -7.02
N TYR A 94 7.94 -13.85 -6.83
CA TYR A 94 8.36 -15.24 -6.94
C TYR A 94 7.40 -16.02 -7.83
N ARG A 95 7.95 -16.84 -8.73
CA ARG A 95 7.12 -17.70 -9.57
C ARG A 95 6.77 -18.97 -8.82
N ARG A 96 5.47 -19.29 -8.74
CA ARG A 96 5.00 -20.52 -8.10
C ARG A 96 4.92 -21.69 -9.09
N PRO A 97 5.00 -22.95 -8.62
CA PRO A 97 4.92 -24.12 -9.49
C PRO A 97 3.62 -24.23 -10.31
N ASP A 98 2.51 -23.71 -9.79
CA ASP A 98 1.21 -23.64 -10.48
C ASP A 98 1.15 -22.53 -11.56
N GLY A 99 2.23 -21.81 -11.77
CA GLY A 99 2.32 -20.71 -12.72
C GLY A 99 1.79 -19.38 -12.22
N SER A 100 1.24 -19.30 -11.00
CA SER A 100 0.90 -18.04 -10.33
C SER A 100 2.15 -17.30 -9.85
N TRP A 101 1.98 -16.02 -9.49
CA TRP A 101 3.04 -15.18 -8.93
C TRP A 101 2.75 -14.87 -7.47
N ARG A 102 3.74 -15.03 -6.59
CA ARG A 102 3.69 -14.54 -5.21
C ARG A 102 4.38 -13.18 -5.15
N LYS A 103 3.63 -12.14 -4.83
CA LYS A 103 4.13 -10.79 -4.51
C LYS A 103 4.40 -10.71 -3.02
N LEU A 104 5.64 -10.45 -2.64
CA LEU A 104 6.01 -10.09 -1.29
C LEU A 104 6.17 -8.57 -1.21
N LEU A 105 5.59 -7.93 -0.20
CA LEU A 105 5.57 -6.47 -0.11
C LEU A 105 5.65 -6.01 1.34
N ARG A 106 6.50 -4.99 1.55
CA ARG A 106 6.39 -4.04 2.66
C ARG A 106 6.00 -2.69 2.11
N GLU A 107 5.18 -1.97 2.85
CA GLU A 107 4.70 -0.65 2.47
C GLU A 107 4.68 0.28 3.67
N ILE A 108 5.11 1.52 3.45
CA ILE A 108 5.10 2.57 4.45
C ILE A 108 4.45 3.83 3.89
N VAL A 109 3.58 4.47 4.68
CA VAL A 109 2.98 5.77 4.36
C VAL A 109 3.05 6.67 5.58
N PHE A 110 3.57 7.87 5.38
CA PHE A 110 3.57 8.94 6.38
C PHE A 110 2.59 10.04 6.01
N TYR A 111 2.03 10.67 7.03
CA TYR A 111 1.16 11.83 6.90
C TYR A 111 1.99 13.10 7.04
N ARG A 112 1.75 14.06 6.16
CA ARG A 112 2.47 15.33 6.08
C ARG A 112 1.52 16.49 6.28
N ASP A 113 1.98 17.48 7.03
CA ASP A 113 1.28 18.74 7.19
C ASP A 113 1.06 19.39 5.82
N ILE A 114 -0.15 19.88 5.58
CA ILE A 114 -0.55 20.33 4.25
C ILE A 114 0.13 21.64 3.84
N GLU A 115 0.44 22.51 4.81
CA GLU A 115 1.07 23.80 4.55
C GLU A 115 2.59 23.68 4.41
N THR A 116 3.23 22.94 5.32
CA THR A 116 4.69 22.85 5.42
C THR A 116 5.30 21.66 4.70
N GLY A 117 4.49 20.63 4.38
CA GLY A 117 4.96 19.37 3.79
C GLY A 117 5.78 18.49 4.74
N LYS A 118 5.90 18.82 6.02
CA LYS A 118 6.68 18.06 7.00
C LYS A 118 5.92 16.82 7.47
N ILE A 119 6.62 15.70 7.65
CA ILE A 119 6.06 14.52 8.32
C ILE A 119 5.58 14.93 9.72
N MET A 120 4.38 14.51 10.10
CA MET A 120 3.75 14.89 11.36
C MET A 120 3.87 13.78 12.40
N ASP A 121 4.34 14.12 13.60
CA ASP A 121 4.21 13.30 14.80
C ASP A 121 2.88 13.54 15.53
N THR A 122 2.36 14.75 15.40
CA THR A 122 1.08 15.19 15.99
C THR A 122 0.30 16.02 14.99
N TRP A 123 -1.03 15.98 15.08
CA TRP A 123 -1.94 16.71 14.20
C TRP A 123 -3.09 17.33 15.01
N LEU A 124 -3.42 18.59 14.73
CA LEU A 124 -4.59 19.24 15.30
C LEU A 124 -5.82 18.78 14.54
N ASN A 125 -6.68 17.97 15.17
CA ASN A 125 -7.92 17.53 14.54
C ASN A 125 -8.92 18.69 14.47
N PRO A 126 -9.29 19.19 13.27
CA PRO A 126 -10.16 20.35 13.11
C PRO A 126 -11.62 20.06 13.42
N TYR A 127 -11.97 18.80 13.70
CA TYR A 127 -13.32 18.37 14.08
C TYR A 127 -13.51 18.29 15.59
N THR A 128 -12.45 18.05 16.36
CA THR A 128 -12.48 17.92 17.83
C THR A 128 -11.75 19.03 18.55
N GLY A 129 -10.83 19.74 17.88
CA GLY A 129 -9.92 20.71 18.49
C GLY A 129 -8.78 20.08 19.30
N GLU A 130 -8.67 18.75 19.29
CA GLU A 130 -7.64 18.02 20.03
C GLU A 130 -6.39 17.82 19.17
N THR A 131 -5.22 17.99 19.78
CA THR A 131 -3.96 17.55 19.16
C THR A 131 -3.75 16.08 19.43
N VAL A 132 -3.76 15.27 18.37
CA VAL A 132 -3.63 13.81 18.43
C VAL A 132 -2.27 13.38 17.90
N ARG A 133 -1.75 12.26 18.41
CA ARG A 133 -0.54 11.63 17.87
C ARG A 133 -0.88 10.92 16.56
N VAL A 134 -0.08 11.15 15.53
CA VAL A 134 -0.22 10.52 14.22
C VAL A 134 0.38 9.12 14.27
N VAL A 135 -0.30 8.15 13.64
CA VAL A 135 0.22 6.78 13.49
C VAL A 135 0.39 6.50 11.99
N PRO A 136 1.63 6.30 11.49
CA PRO A 136 1.88 6.00 10.08
C PRO A 136 1.35 4.61 9.72
N ILE A 137 1.19 4.36 8.42
CA ILE A 137 0.89 3.01 7.91
C ILE A 137 2.23 2.30 7.73
N ALA A 138 2.39 1.13 8.35
CA ALA A 138 3.55 0.26 8.20
C ALA A 138 3.07 -1.18 7.99
N ASN A 139 2.73 -1.53 6.75
CA ASN A 139 2.23 -2.85 6.42
C ASN A 139 3.42 -3.81 6.23
N ASP A 140 3.51 -4.83 7.10
CA ASP A 140 4.56 -5.86 7.07
C ASP A 140 4.09 -7.20 7.64
N PRO A 141 4.02 -8.28 6.84
CA PRO A 141 4.00 -8.30 5.38
C PRO A 141 2.58 -8.08 4.81
N TYR A 142 2.48 -7.58 3.58
CA TYR A 142 1.22 -7.50 2.84
C TYR A 142 1.32 -8.21 1.48
N ASN A 143 1.34 -9.53 1.54
CA ASN A 143 1.71 -10.40 0.42
C ASN A 143 0.51 -10.88 -0.39
N GLN A 144 0.61 -10.95 -1.71
CA GLN A 144 -0.50 -11.32 -2.58
C GLN A 144 -0.13 -12.45 -3.53
N THR A 145 -1.07 -13.36 -3.78
CA THR A 145 -0.99 -14.29 -4.91
C THR A 145 -1.70 -13.68 -6.12
N ILE A 146 -0.99 -13.58 -7.25
CA ILE A 146 -1.50 -13.14 -8.54
C ILE A 146 -1.62 -14.38 -9.43
N GLU A 147 -2.85 -14.83 -9.62
CA GLU A 147 -3.19 -16.06 -10.30
C GLU A 147 -4.24 -15.82 -11.41
N THR A 148 -4.51 -16.82 -12.23
CA THR A 148 -5.46 -16.71 -13.35
C THR A 148 -6.92 -16.80 -12.91
N ASN A 149 -7.18 -17.18 -11.65
CA ASN A 149 -8.52 -17.43 -11.13
C ASN A 149 -8.81 -16.55 -9.91
N PHE A 150 -9.97 -15.92 -9.88
CA PHE A 150 -10.47 -15.20 -8.71
C PHE A 150 -11.88 -15.72 -8.37
N MET A 151 -12.03 -16.26 -7.16
CA MET A 151 -13.28 -16.84 -6.66
C MET A 151 -13.92 -17.88 -7.60
N GLY A 152 -13.10 -18.78 -8.14
CA GLY A 152 -13.55 -19.87 -9.01
C GLY A 152 -13.73 -19.49 -10.48
N LYS A 153 -13.50 -18.23 -10.87
CA LYS A 153 -13.65 -17.76 -12.26
C LYS A 153 -12.33 -17.21 -12.80
N PRO A 154 -12.07 -17.30 -14.12
CA PRO A 154 -10.93 -16.62 -14.71
C PRO A 154 -10.95 -15.12 -14.41
N TRP A 155 -9.82 -14.57 -13.96
CA TRP A 155 -9.68 -13.14 -13.72
C TRP A 155 -9.34 -12.43 -15.02
N ILE A 156 -10.25 -11.54 -15.45
CA ILE A 156 -10.09 -10.67 -16.61
C ILE A 156 -10.10 -9.23 -16.10
N GLY A 157 -9.04 -8.47 -16.41
CA GLY A 157 -8.91 -7.07 -16.02
C GLY A 157 -9.88 -6.18 -16.81
N ASN A 158 -10.36 -5.10 -16.18
CA ASN A 158 -11.14 -4.08 -16.85
C ASN A 158 -10.20 -3.12 -17.59
N TRP A 159 -9.93 -3.44 -18.85
CA TRP A 159 -8.98 -2.71 -19.69
C TRP A 159 -9.68 -1.81 -20.70
N ASP A 160 -9.24 -0.56 -20.78
CA ASP A 160 -9.59 0.37 -21.84
C ASP A 160 -8.38 0.59 -22.76
N ARG A 161 -8.63 0.63 -24.07
CA ARG A 161 -7.65 1.11 -25.06
C ARG A 161 -7.88 2.61 -25.27
N ASN A 162 -6.87 3.40 -24.95
CA ASN A 162 -6.96 4.85 -25.06
C ASN A 162 -6.64 5.31 -26.50
N PRO A 163 -7.10 6.50 -26.92
CA PRO A 163 -6.86 7.02 -28.27
C PRO A 163 -5.38 7.29 -28.62
N ASP A 164 -4.50 7.37 -27.63
CA ASP A 164 -3.08 7.72 -27.77
C ASP A 164 -2.14 6.50 -27.81
N GLY A 165 -2.68 5.28 -27.92
CA GLY A 165 -1.89 4.04 -27.92
C GLY A 165 -1.47 3.56 -26.53
N THR A 166 -2.02 4.13 -25.47
CA THR A 166 -1.91 3.58 -24.11
C THR A 166 -3.10 2.67 -23.78
N LEU A 167 -2.92 1.82 -22.76
CA LEU A 167 -3.97 1.02 -22.16
C LEU A 167 -4.12 1.40 -20.68
N THR A 168 -5.35 1.48 -20.20
CA THR A 168 -5.66 1.71 -18.79
C THR A 168 -6.32 0.48 -18.19
N LEU A 169 -5.73 -0.08 -17.12
CA LEU A 169 -6.39 -1.06 -16.26
C LEU A 169 -7.09 -0.33 -15.12
N SER A 170 -8.37 -0.61 -14.91
CA SER A 170 -9.10 -0.18 -13.71
C SER A 170 -9.38 -1.38 -12.81
N ALA A 171 -9.16 -1.24 -11.50
CA ALA A 171 -9.53 -2.25 -10.51
C ALA A 171 -10.14 -1.58 -9.27
N GLY A 172 -11.17 -2.21 -8.72
CA GLY A 172 -11.82 -1.78 -7.49
C GLY A 172 -12.00 -2.92 -6.52
N VAL A 173 -11.89 -2.64 -5.23
CA VAL A 173 -12.22 -3.56 -4.15
C VAL A 173 -13.15 -2.86 -3.17
N ASN A 174 -14.29 -3.49 -2.88
CA ASN A 174 -15.27 -3.02 -1.91
C ASN A 174 -15.27 -4.01 -0.75
N LEU A 175 -14.88 -3.53 0.43
CA LEU A 175 -14.66 -4.32 1.63
C LEU A 175 -15.71 -3.99 2.68
N PHE A 176 -16.25 -5.04 3.30
CA PHE A 176 -17.09 -4.97 4.48
C PHE A 176 -16.74 -6.15 5.38
N TYR A 177 -16.03 -5.90 6.47
CA TYR A 177 -15.45 -6.94 7.33
C TYR A 177 -15.50 -6.54 8.81
N PRO A 178 -15.47 -7.52 9.74
CA PRO A 178 -15.45 -7.23 11.17
C PRO A 178 -14.29 -6.29 11.53
N ASN A 179 -14.58 -5.25 12.30
CA ASN A 179 -13.57 -4.28 12.70
C ASN A 179 -12.72 -4.85 13.85
N ALA A 180 -11.39 -4.85 13.68
CA ALA A 180 -10.47 -5.25 14.74
C ALA A 180 -10.55 -4.32 15.97
N LEU A 181 -10.93 -3.06 15.76
CA LEU A 181 -11.17 -2.08 16.82
C LEU A 181 -12.59 -2.23 17.36
N VAL A 182 -12.80 -3.17 18.30
CA VAL A 182 -14.12 -3.41 18.90
C VAL A 182 -14.59 -2.17 19.69
N PRO A 183 -15.81 -1.62 19.46
CA PRO A 183 -16.27 -0.36 20.06
C PRO A 183 -16.23 -0.32 21.59
N SER A 184 -16.50 -1.44 22.26
CA SER A 184 -16.49 -1.51 23.73
C SER A 184 -15.11 -1.29 24.35
N VAL A 185 -14.04 -1.52 23.58
CA VAL A 185 -12.64 -1.35 24.00
C VAL A 185 -12.05 -0.07 23.41
N TRP A 186 -12.33 0.20 22.13
CA TRP A 186 -11.73 1.26 21.32
C TRP A 186 -12.75 2.37 21.03
N GLN A 187 -13.34 2.94 22.08
CA GLN A 187 -14.49 3.85 21.95
C GLN A 187 -14.20 5.09 21.08
N ARG A 188 -12.97 5.58 21.08
CA ARG A 188 -12.57 6.80 20.35
C ARG A 188 -12.00 6.49 18.98
N GLU A 189 -11.51 5.28 18.76
CA GLU A 189 -10.82 4.86 17.54
C GLU A 189 -11.70 4.03 16.61
N SER A 190 -12.71 3.36 17.15
CA SER A 190 -13.58 2.46 16.40
C SER A 190 -14.65 3.23 15.64
N SER A 191 -14.78 2.93 14.35
CA SER A 191 -15.91 3.38 13.53
C SER A 191 -17.17 2.51 13.65
N GLY A 192 -17.19 1.54 14.57
CA GLY A 192 -18.26 0.55 14.73
C GLY A 192 -17.77 -0.90 14.54
N ASP A 193 -18.71 -1.86 14.64
CA ASP A 193 -18.41 -3.30 14.61
C ASP A 193 -17.87 -3.82 13.27
N PHE A 194 -18.09 -3.09 12.19
CA PHE A 194 -17.60 -3.42 10.86
C PHE A 194 -16.85 -2.24 10.24
N ALA A 195 -15.74 -2.54 9.58
CA ALA A 195 -15.04 -1.60 8.72
C ALA A 195 -15.62 -1.68 7.30
N GLN A 196 -15.94 -0.52 6.73
CA GLN A 196 -16.42 -0.40 5.36
C GLN A 196 -15.44 0.45 4.55
N VAL A 197 -14.79 -0.13 3.56
CA VAL A 197 -13.73 0.51 2.78
C VAL A 197 -13.93 0.23 1.31
N THR A 198 -13.67 1.22 0.46
CA THR A 198 -13.47 0.98 -0.98
C THR A 198 -12.11 1.51 -1.40
N GLU A 199 -11.45 0.79 -2.29
CA GLU A 199 -10.22 1.23 -2.94
C GLU A 199 -10.37 1.07 -4.45
N ASN A 200 -9.92 2.07 -5.19
CA ASN A 200 -10.00 2.13 -6.63
C ASN A 200 -8.63 2.50 -7.18
N PHE A 201 -8.23 1.78 -8.22
CA PHE A 201 -6.92 1.90 -8.83
C PHE A 201 -7.06 2.06 -10.34
N THR A 202 -6.21 2.90 -10.91
CA THR A 202 -5.93 2.88 -12.34
C THR A 202 -4.45 2.71 -12.58
N TRP A 203 -4.09 2.03 -13.67
CA TRP A 203 -2.73 1.97 -14.20
C TRP A 203 -2.78 2.29 -15.69
N THR A 204 -2.07 3.31 -16.13
CA THR A 204 -1.91 3.61 -17.55
C THR A 204 -0.50 3.24 -18.00
N VAL A 205 -0.43 2.44 -19.08
CA VAL A 205 0.80 1.88 -19.64
C VAL A 205 0.78 1.98 -21.16
N THR A 206 1.94 2.13 -21.79
CA THR A 206 2.05 2.16 -23.25
C THR A 206 1.85 0.76 -23.83
N GLN A 207 1.27 0.67 -25.03
CA GLN A 207 1.22 -0.61 -25.76
C GLN A 207 2.62 -1.17 -26.01
N ASP A 208 3.59 -0.32 -26.35
CA ASP A 208 4.98 -0.73 -26.60
C ASP A 208 5.63 -1.40 -25.38
N ASP A 209 5.44 -0.86 -24.17
CA ASP A 209 5.97 -1.48 -22.95
C ASP A 209 5.26 -2.82 -22.63
N LEU A 210 3.96 -2.93 -22.90
CA LEU A 210 3.20 -4.18 -22.74
C LEU A 210 3.75 -5.29 -23.64
N GLU A 211 4.01 -4.97 -24.91
CA GLU A 211 4.45 -5.94 -25.92
C GLU A 211 5.95 -6.27 -25.81
N ASN A 212 6.72 -5.46 -25.07
CA ASN A 212 8.18 -5.62 -24.92
C ASN A 212 8.58 -6.75 -23.94
N PRO A 213 9.18 -7.86 -24.42
CA PRO A 213 9.61 -8.97 -23.57
C PRO A 213 10.83 -8.69 -22.69
N ALA A 214 11.53 -7.56 -22.90
CA ALA A 214 12.65 -7.15 -22.05
C ALA A 214 12.19 -6.45 -20.76
N LYS A 215 10.94 -6.01 -20.68
CA LYS A 215 10.38 -5.24 -19.55
C LYS A 215 9.78 -6.19 -18.51
N THR A 216 10.58 -6.62 -17.55
CA THR A 216 10.14 -7.52 -16.47
C THR A 216 9.26 -6.85 -15.42
N TYR A 217 9.25 -5.52 -15.37
CA TYR A 217 8.20 -4.69 -14.76
C TYR A 217 7.71 -3.68 -15.80
N LEU A 218 6.53 -3.09 -15.59
CA LEU A 218 5.97 -2.07 -16.48
C LEU A 218 6.14 -0.67 -15.89
N PRO A 219 6.81 0.25 -16.61
CA PRO A 219 6.65 1.67 -16.35
C PRO A 219 5.17 2.04 -16.51
N CYS A 220 4.59 2.68 -15.50
CA CYS A 220 3.22 3.15 -15.54
C CYS A 220 3.06 4.36 -14.64
N VAL A 221 2.01 5.14 -14.92
CA VAL A 221 1.48 6.11 -13.96
C VAL A 221 0.12 5.60 -13.56
N GLY A 222 -0.12 5.52 -12.26
CA GLY A 222 -1.40 5.09 -11.72
C GLY A 222 -2.00 6.09 -10.76
N SER A 223 -3.28 5.92 -10.49
CA SER A 223 -3.99 6.61 -9.42
C SER A 223 -4.51 5.60 -8.41
N TRP A 224 -4.46 5.98 -7.13
CA TRP A 224 -5.11 5.24 -6.06
C TRP A 224 -6.06 6.18 -5.31
N GLN A 225 -7.27 5.71 -5.11
CA GLN A 225 -8.28 6.38 -4.32
C GLN A 225 -8.84 5.43 -3.28
N ARG A 226 -9.13 5.94 -2.09
CA ARG A 226 -9.72 5.15 -1.02
C ARG A 226 -10.75 5.96 -0.26
N ILE A 227 -11.93 5.38 -0.03
CA ILE A 227 -12.88 5.90 0.95
C ILE A 227 -12.89 4.94 2.14
N THR A 228 -12.72 5.49 3.33
CA THR A 228 -12.58 4.74 4.59
C THR A 228 -13.19 5.54 5.73
N PRO A 229 -13.58 4.93 6.86
CA PRO A 229 -13.96 5.68 8.05
C PRO A 229 -12.79 6.55 8.53
N TRP A 230 -13.04 7.43 9.49
CA TRP A 230 -11.98 8.19 10.16
C TRP A 230 -10.85 7.28 10.63
N LEU A 231 -9.60 7.72 10.49
CA LEU A 231 -8.46 6.91 10.94
C LEU A 231 -8.53 6.74 12.46
N PRO A 232 -8.14 5.57 12.99
CA PRO A 232 -8.20 5.29 14.42
C PRO A 232 -7.55 6.39 15.28
N TRP A 233 -6.36 6.85 14.89
CA TRP A 233 -5.60 7.87 15.62
C TRP A 233 -6.21 9.28 15.55
N MET A 234 -7.20 9.53 14.68
CA MET A 234 -7.92 10.80 14.66
C MET A 234 -8.92 10.94 15.82
N LEU A 235 -9.19 9.85 16.54
CA LEU A 235 -10.07 9.82 17.73
C LEU A 235 -11.50 10.32 17.48
N MET A 236 -12.05 9.96 16.32
CA MET A 236 -13.39 10.37 15.86
C MET A 236 -14.50 9.38 16.23
N GLY A 237 -14.18 8.16 16.67
CA GLY A 237 -15.15 7.10 16.91
C GLY A 237 -16.03 6.82 15.69
N ASP A 238 -17.32 6.61 15.94
CA ASP A 238 -18.37 6.45 14.93
C ASP A 238 -18.98 7.80 14.49
N ALA A 239 -18.25 8.90 14.63
CA ALA A 239 -18.68 10.21 14.15
C ALA A 239 -19.08 10.15 12.66
N PRO A 240 -20.20 10.77 12.26
CA PRO A 240 -20.62 10.78 10.86
C PRO A 240 -19.55 11.34 9.92
N GLY A 241 -19.32 10.65 8.80
CA GLY A 241 -18.38 11.06 7.77
C GLY A 241 -17.32 10.01 7.48
N THR A 242 -16.44 10.33 6.53
CA THR A 242 -15.40 9.46 6.03
C THR A 242 -14.17 10.26 5.61
N ILE A 243 -13.09 9.54 5.35
CA ILE A 243 -11.90 10.05 4.70
C ILE A 243 -11.92 9.61 3.24
N ASN A 244 -11.50 10.51 2.36
CA ASN A 244 -11.22 10.25 0.96
C ASN A 244 -9.74 10.50 0.66
N TYR A 245 -9.03 9.45 0.24
CA TYR A 245 -7.67 9.51 -0.27
C TYR A 245 -7.73 9.71 -1.79
N ILE A 246 -6.90 10.61 -2.30
CA ILE A 246 -6.69 10.80 -3.73
C ILE A 246 -5.19 10.90 -3.97
N SER A 247 -4.65 10.05 -4.83
CA SER A 247 -3.21 9.99 -5.07
C SER A 247 -2.84 9.54 -6.45
N HIS A 248 -1.56 9.74 -6.76
CA HIS A 248 -0.88 9.10 -7.88
C HIS A 248 0.26 8.24 -7.35
N PHE A 249 0.63 7.23 -8.12
CA PHE A 249 1.75 6.36 -7.83
C PHE A 249 2.47 5.93 -9.11
N ALA A 250 3.73 5.51 -8.96
CA ALA A 250 4.51 4.93 -10.04
C ALA A 250 5.59 3.98 -9.49
N PRO A 251 5.97 2.92 -10.24
CA PRO A 251 7.21 2.21 -9.98
C PRO A 251 8.41 3.10 -10.31
N LEU A 252 9.43 3.07 -9.46
CA LEU A 252 10.65 3.83 -9.61
C LEU A 252 11.74 3.00 -10.32
N PRO A 253 12.29 3.44 -11.46
CA PRO A 253 13.34 2.71 -12.18
C PRO A 253 14.63 2.50 -11.37
N GLY A 254 15.33 1.38 -11.53
CA GLY A 254 16.61 1.13 -10.84
C GLY A 254 16.52 0.21 -9.62
N GLY A 255 15.40 -0.49 -9.47
CA GLY A 255 15.18 -1.50 -8.43
C GLY A 255 15.35 -0.91 -7.03
N ILE A 256 15.99 -1.66 -6.12
CA ILE A 256 16.20 -1.21 -4.74
C ILE A 256 17.01 0.10 -4.62
N GLY A 257 17.89 0.38 -5.59
CA GLY A 257 18.68 1.61 -5.62
C GLY A 257 17.82 2.87 -5.75
N ALA A 258 16.57 2.75 -6.21
CA ALA A 258 15.63 3.85 -6.32
C ALA A 258 15.27 4.50 -4.97
N LEU A 259 15.48 3.81 -3.83
CA LEU A 259 15.32 4.40 -2.50
C LEU A 259 16.15 5.68 -2.32
N SER A 260 17.31 5.78 -2.97
CA SER A 260 18.17 6.97 -2.92
C SER A 260 17.58 8.22 -3.60
N ARG A 261 16.48 8.07 -4.34
CA ARG A 261 15.77 9.18 -5.00
C ARG A 261 14.53 9.63 -4.23
N LEU A 262 14.18 8.93 -3.15
CA LEU A 262 13.11 9.33 -2.25
C LEU A 262 13.59 10.45 -1.33
N PRO A 263 12.69 11.28 -0.78
CA PRO A 263 13.05 12.31 0.19
C PRO A 263 13.84 11.74 1.39
N ASP A 264 14.88 12.45 1.82
CA ASP A 264 15.74 12.00 2.94
C ASP A 264 14.96 11.86 4.25
N ASP A 265 13.99 12.73 4.50
CA ASP A 265 13.13 12.70 5.69
C ASP A 265 12.24 11.45 5.71
N LEU A 266 11.72 11.04 4.55
CA LEU A 266 10.94 9.82 4.36
C LEU A 266 11.79 8.58 4.68
N ILE A 267 13.01 8.51 4.14
CA ILE A 267 13.93 7.40 4.41
C ILE A 267 14.34 7.37 5.90
N ALA A 268 14.63 8.53 6.50
CA ALA A 268 14.98 8.63 7.91
C ALA A 268 13.82 8.18 8.82
N ALA A 269 12.59 8.61 8.53
CA ALA A 269 11.40 8.21 9.27
C ALA A 269 11.12 6.71 9.13
N THR A 270 11.31 6.11 7.94
CA THR A 270 11.18 4.66 7.77
C THR A 270 12.21 3.90 8.61
N ARG A 271 13.47 4.34 8.65
CA ARG A 271 14.50 3.71 9.49
C ARG A 271 14.17 3.77 10.97
N ALA A 272 13.51 4.83 11.42
CA ALA A 272 13.10 5.00 12.81
C ALA A 272 11.95 4.06 13.20
N ILE A 273 11.12 3.62 12.25
CA ILE A 273 10.13 2.55 12.46
C ILE A 273 10.85 1.21 12.53
N ASP A 274 11.47 0.78 11.44
CA ASP A 274 12.29 -0.42 11.37
C ASP A 274 13.11 -0.43 10.07
N LEU A 275 14.40 -0.78 10.14
CA LEU A 275 15.28 -0.93 8.98
C LEU A 275 14.76 -1.96 7.95
N LYS A 276 14.01 -2.97 8.38
CA LYS A 276 13.47 -4.00 7.48
C LYS A 276 12.47 -3.44 6.46
N MET A 277 11.82 -2.32 6.77
CA MET A 277 10.86 -1.65 5.87
C MET A 277 11.52 -1.13 4.59
N LEU A 278 12.86 -1.05 4.55
CA LEU A 278 13.64 -0.68 3.36
C LEU A 278 13.91 -1.85 2.41
N ARG A 279 13.36 -3.04 2.66
CA ARG A 279 13.53 -4.25 1.84
C ARG A 279 12.20 -5.00 1.73
N ALA A 280 12.00 -5.71 0.62
CA ALA A 280 10.89 -6.65 0.51
C ALA A 280 11.06 -7.81 1.52
N PRO A 281 9.96 -8.44 1.98
CA PRO A 281 10.05 -9.65 2.78
C PRO A 281 10.78 -10.77 2.03
N THR A 282 11.37 -11.71 2.75
CA THR A 282 11.83 -12.99 2.19
C THR A 282 10.69 -14.01 2.15
N LEU A 283 10.90 -15.15 1.46
CA LEU A 283 9.91 -16.24 1.47
C LEU A 283 9.73 -16.85 2.87
N GLU A 284 10.77 -16.82 3.71
CA GLU A 284 10.67 -17.25 5.11
C GLU A 284 9.79 -16.31 5.95
N GLU A 285 9.71 -15.03 5.56
CA GLU A 285 8.84 -14.01 6.15
C GLU A 285 7.46 -13.97 5.49
N ASP A 286 7.16 -14.87 4.53
CA ASP A 286 5.85 -14.98 3.90
C ASP A 286 4.84 -15.66 4.82
N THR A 287 4.45 -14.96 5.87
CA THR A 287 3.47 -15.42 6.85
C THR A 287 2.06 -14.98 6.44
N LEU A 288 1.12 -15.92 6.42
CA LEU A 288 -0.31 -15.64 6.36
C LEU A 288 -0.93 -15.73 7.78
N PRO A 289 -1.99 -14.96 8.07
CA PRO A 289 -2.65 -13.99 7.18
C PRO A 289 -1.86 -12.69 7.03
N ASN A 290 -2.10 -11.96 5.94
CA ASN A 290 -1.68 -10.56 5.87
C ASN A 290 -2.37 -9.77 6.97
N GLU A 291 -1.69 -8.76 7.49
CA GLU A 291 -2.24 -7.86 8.50
C GLU A 291 -2.78 -6.60 7.81
N SER A 292 -4.02 -6.20 8.09
CA SER A 292 -4.46 -4.86 7.70
C SER A 292 -3.94 -3.84 8.70
N SER A 293 -3.98 -2.57 8.32
CA SER A 293 -3.57 -1.48 9.21
C SER A 293 -4.41 -1.41 10.49
N LEU A 294 -5.61 -1.99 10.53
CA LEU A 294 -6.44 -2.05 11.75
C LEU A 294 -5.94 -3.12 12.73
N GLU A 295 -5.58 -4.32 12.26
CA GLU A 295 -4.97 -5.34 13.13
C GLU A 295 -3.60 -4.89 13.63
N ALA A 296 -2.80 -4.24 12.77
CA ALA A 296 -1.53 -3.64 13.18
C ALA A 296 -1.75 -2.57 14.27
N TYR A 297 -2.73 -1.68 14.10
CA TYR A 297 -3.06 -0.68 15.10
C TYR A 297 -3.42 -1.28 16.46
N VAL A 298 -4.22 -2.35 16.48
CA VAL A 298 -4.61 -3.05 17.73
C VAL A 298 -3.40 -3.65 18.45
N LYS A 299 -2.40 -4.14 17.71
CA LYS A 299 -1.18 -4.73 18.29
C LYS A 299 -0.22 -3.68 18.85
N GLU A 300 -0.11 -2.56 18.14
CA GLU A 300 0.94 -1.57 18.41
C GLU A 300 0.46 -0.43 19.32
N GLN A 301 -0.84 -0.16 19.35
CA GLN A 301 -1.42 0.96 20.08
C GLN A 301 -2.23 0.49 21.30
N LYS A 302 -2.61 1.45 22.14
CA LYS A 302 -3.52 1.25 23.27
C LYS A 302 -4.72 2.18 23.11
N PRO A 303 -5.92 1.78 23.57
CA PRO A 303 -7.08 2.67 23.52
C PRO A 303 -6.80 4.00 24.21
N ALA A 304 -7.19 5.09 23.56
CA ALA A 304 -7.09 6.43 24.09
C ALA A 304 -8.01 6.59 25.30
N PRO A 305 -7.62 7.37 26.31
CA PRO A 305 -8.50 7.70 27.43
C PRO A 305 -9.81 8.31 26.92
N VAL A 306 -10.92 7.93 27.55
CA VAL A 306 -12.26 8.46 27.27
C VAL A 306 -12.60 9.54 28.30
N PRO A 307 -12.61 10.84 27.93
CA PRO A 307 -13.00 11.90 28.84
C PRO A 307 -14.43 11.70 29.38
N ALA A 308 -14.70 12.18 30.59
CA ALA A 308 -16.05 12.14 31.14
C ALA A 308 -17.03 12.91 30.24
N GLY A 309 -18.12 12.24 29.83
CA GLY A 309 -19.11 12.82 28.93
C GLY A 309 -18.66 12.93 27.47
N TRP A 310 -17.54 12.30 27.09
CA TRP A 310 -17.11 12.25 25.69
C TRP A 310 -18.18 11.58 24.82
N SER A 311 -18.39 12.17 23.64
CA SER A 311 -19.20 11.60 22.59
C SER A 311 -18.53 11.89 21.24
N PRO A 312 -18.81 11.07 20.20
CA PRO A 312 -18.29 11.30 18.87
C PRO A 312 -18.67 12.71 18.36
N PRO A 313 -17.73 13.46 17.77
CA PRO A 313 -18.00 14.80 17.28
C PRO A 313 -19.10 14.79 16.21
N GLN A 314 -20.13 15.60 16.43
CA GLN A 314 -21.27 15.69 15.52
C GLN A 314 -21.01 16.69 14.38
N PRO A 315 -21.56 16.45 13.18
CA PRO A 315 -21.56 17.45 12.11
C PRO A 315 -22.34 18.72 12.54
N PRO A 316 -22.06 19.88 11.91
CA PRO A 316 -22.90 21.07 12.11
C PRO A 316 -24.34 20.82 11.63
N ALA A 317 -25.26 21.68 12.04
CA ALA A 317 -26.63 21.65 11.54
C ALA A 317 -26.67 21.87 10.01
N PRO A 318 -27.61 21.26 9.28
CA PRO A 318 -27.76 21.48 7.85
C PRO A 318 -27.85 22.97 7.51
N PRO A 319 -27.06 23.47 6.53
CA PRO A 319 -27.12 24.87 6.14
C PRO A 319 -28.51 25.21 5.60
N LYS A 320 -29.09 26.33 6.05
CA LYS A 320 -30.37 26.82 5.53
C LYS A 320 -30.16 27.46 4.16
N PHE A 321 -30.75 26.87 3.14
CA PHE A 321 -30.72 27.43 1.80
C PHE A 321 -31.76 28.56 1.67
N ASN A 322 -31.31 29.81 1.57
CA ASN A 322 -32.18 30.99 1.51
C ASN A 322 -32.72 31.31 0.09
N GLY A 323 -32.79 30.30 -0.79
CA GLY A 323 -33.56 30.38 -2.04
C GLY A 323 -32.84 30.94 -3.28
N ASN A 324 -31.67 31.58 -3.15
CA ASN A 324 -30.97 32.10 -4.33
C ASN A 324 -30.05 31.05 -4.97
N LYS A 325 -30.60 30.30 -5.93
CA LYS A 325 -29.90 29.22 -6.64
C LYS A 325 -28.77 29.69 -7.57
N SER A 326 -28.68 30.97 -7.90
CA SER A 326 -27.63 31.48 -8.80
C SER A 326 -26.25 31.61 -8.13
N LYS A 327 -26.16 31.46 -6.80
CA LYS A 327 -24.90 31.49 -6.03
C LYS A 327 -24.43 30.12 -5.51
N LEU A 328 -25.13 29.04 -5.87
CA LEU A 328 -24.86 27.68 -5.37
C LEU A 328 -23.42 27.20 -5.65
N GLY A 329 -22.84 27.56 -6.81
CA GLY A 329 -21.48 27.16 -7.17
C GLY A 329 -20.36 28.01 -6.53
N GLN A 330 -20.70 29.16 -5.93
CA GLN A 330 -19.72 30.10 -5.34
C GLN A 330 -19.73 30.08 -3.81
N GLN A 331 -20.73 29.49 -3.16
CA GLN A 331 -20.86 29.53 -1.68
C GLN A 331 -20.17 28.36 -0.97
N PHE A 332 -19.72 27.34 -1.69
CA PHE A 332 -19.21 26.09 -1.09
C PHE A 332 -17.85 25.64 -1.64
N GLY A 333 -17.14 26.53 -2.32
CA GLY A 333 -15.79 26.28 -2.85
C GLY A 333 -14.99 27.57 -2.92
N GLU A 334 -14.31 27.89 -1.81
CA GLU A 334 -13.03 28.60 -1.79
C GLU A 334 -12.02 27.73 -1.05
#